data_AF-A0A949PFZ3-F1
#
_entry.id   AF-A0A949PFZ3-F1
#
_cell.length_a   1.000
_cell.length_b   1.000
_cell.length_c   1.000
_cell.angle_alpha   90.00
_cell.angle_beta   90.00
_cell.angle_gamma   90.00
#
_symmetry.space_group_name_H-M   'P 1'
#
loop_
_entity.id
_entity.type
_entity.pdbx_description
1 polymer ?
#
loop_
_entity_poly.entity_id
_entity_poly.type
_entity_poly.pdbx_seq_one_letter_code
_entity_poly.pdbx_strand_id
1 'polypeptide(L)'
;GNDVMLGGEGDDYLSGGEGSDLFIYQDGDGSDTVLGGAGWTDTISLQGDDGGTMSGDWTVTITSGSTTDSGDGYMNLSDDADGYVSLEGGETISFQDIERIEW
;
A
#
# COMPACT_ATOMS: atom_id res chain seq x y z
N GLY A 1 3.01 -2.91 -16.26
CA GLY A 1 2.97 -4.33 -16.63
C GLY A 1 2.39 -5.03 -15.43
N ASN A 2 2.78 -6.26 -15.10
CA ASN A 2 2.66 -6.64 -13.68
C ASN A 2 4.04 -6.43 -13.09
N ASP A 3 4.17 -5.42 -12.24
CA ASP A 3 5.44 -4.93 -11.70
C ASP A 3 5.49 -5.14 -10.18
N VAL A 4 6.72 -5.23 -9.65
CA VAL A 4 6.99 -5.27 -8.20
C VAL A 4 7.93 -4.12 -7.89
N MET A 5 7.51 -3.24 -6.99
CA MET A 5 8.21 -1.99 -6.68
C MET A 5 8.51 -1.90 -5.19
N LEU A 6 9.69 -1.38 -4.88
CA LEU A 6 10.18 -1.05 -3.55
C LEU A 6 10.82 0.34 -3.65
N GLY A 7 10.33 1.31 -2.88
CA GLY A 7 10.93 2.65 -2.80
C GLY A 7 12.27 2.61 -2.07
N GLY A 8 12.24 2.02 -0.86
CA GLY A 8 13.37 1.98 0.06
C GLY A 8 13.43 3.24 0.91
N GLU A 9 14.62 3.56 1.43
CA GLU A 9 14.80 4.76 2.26
C GLU A 9 14.57 6.07 1.49
N GLY A 10 13.67 6.92 2.00
CA GLY A 10 13.29 8.21 1.43
C GLY A 10 11.78 8.38 1.35
N ASP A 11 11.34 9.58 0.96
CA ASP A 11 9.95 9.80 0.58
C ASP A 11 9.84 9.55 -0.94
N ASP A 12 9.27 8.42 -1.34
CA ASP A 12 9.23 7.98 -2.74
C ASP A 12 7.88 8.19 -3.43
N TYR A 13 7.93 8.26 -4.76
CA TYR A 13 6.75 8.23 -5.64
C TYR A 13 6.81 7.01 -6.54
N LEU A 14 5.91 6.06 -6.32
CA LEU A 14 5.83 4.79 -7.05
C LEU A 14 4.58 4.75 -7.92
N SER A 15 4.72 4.38 -9.19
CA SER A 15 3.62 4.30 -10.15
C SER A 15 3.68 3.02 -10.97
N GLY A 16 2.61 2.22 -10.90
CA GLY A 16 2.52 0.91 -11.55
C GLY A 16 2.05 0.95 -13.00
N GLY A 17 1.01 1.74 -13.27
CA GLY A 17 0.51 1.98 -14.61
C GLY A 17 -0.48 0.90 -15.05
N GLU A 18 -0.19 0.19 -16.15
CA GLU A 18 -1.09 -0.86 -16.64
C GLU A 18 -0.71 -2.23 -16.10
N GLY A 19 -1.62 -2.90 -15.42
CA GLY A 19 -1.53 -4.30 -14.98
C GLY A 19 -1.67 -4.40 -13.46
N SER A 20 -1.51 -5.60 -12.91
CA SER A 20 -1.63 -5.82 -11.46
C SER A 20 -0.27 -5.69 -10.81
N ASP A 21 -0.08 -4.62 -10.04
CA ASP A 21 1.20 -4.21 -9.48
C ASP A 21 1.28 -4.45 -7.96
N LEU A 22 2.50 -4.70 -7.48
CA LEU A 22 2.81 -4.91 -6.06
C LEU A 22 3.77 -3.84 -5.56
N PHE A 23 3.32 -3.05 -4.59
CA PHE A 23 4.11 -2.03 -3.92
C PHE A 23 4.50 -2.55 -2.54
N ILE A 24 5.79 -2.77 -2.31
CA ILE A 24 6.33 -3.22 -1.04
C ILE A 24 6.78 -2.00 -0.26
N TYR A 25 6.28 -1.85 0.95
CA TYR A 25 6.73 -0.87 1.92
C TYR A 25 7.36 -1.58 3.11
N GLN A 26 8.55 -1.15 3.52
CA GLN A 26 9.27 -1.67 4.69
C GLN A 26 9.36 -0.63 5.82
N ASP A 27 9.43 -1.11 7.06
CA ASP A 27 9.61 -0.25 8.23
C ASP A 27 10.83 0.66 8.08
N GLY A 28 10.60 1.97 8.14
CA GLY A 28 11.65 2.99 8.03
C GLY A 28 11.95 3.46 6.60
N ASP A 29 11.19 3.01 5.59
CA ASP A 29 11.33 3.51 4.21
C ASP A 29 11.07 5.02 4.17
N GLY A 30 9.97 5.52 4.74
CA GLY A 30 9.68 6.95 4.78
C GLY A 30 8.22 7.21 4.47
N SER A 31 7.89 8.42 4.01
CA SER A 31 6.51 8.75 3.61
C SER A 31 6.34 8.66 2.11
N ASP A 32 5.77 7.54 1.66
CA ASP A 32 5.63 7.23 0.24
C ASP A 32 4.28 7.66 -0.36
N THR A 33 4.30 7.85 -1.67
CA THR A 33 3.10 8.01 -2.50
C THR A 33 3.05 6.91 -3.55
N VAL A 34 1.96 6.15 -3.55
CA VAL A 34 1.70 5.03 -4.45
C VAL A 34 0.55 5.36 -5.39
N LEU A 35 0.74 5.09 -6.68
CA LEU A 35 -0.29 5.13 -7.70
C LEU A 35 -0.32 3.76 -8.39
N GLY A 36 -1.36 2.96 -8.13
CA GLY A 36 -1.56 1.64 -8.74
C GLY A 36 -1.76 1.78 -10.25
N GLY A 37 -3.01 2.03 -10.62
CA GLY A 37 -3.43 2.31 -11.98
C GLY A 37 -4.81 1.71 -12.24
N ALA A 38 -5.66 2.45 -12.93
CA ALA A 38 -7.07 2.09 -12.98
C ALA A 38 -7.35 0.74 -13.69
N GLY A 39 -8.28 -0.01 -13.11
CA GLY A 39 -8.91 -1.18 -13.74
C GLY A 39 -8.17 -2.51 -13.58
N TRP A 40 -7.19 -2.59 -12.69
CA TRP A 40 -6.47 -3.82 -12.36
C TRP A 40 -6.62 -4.18 -10.88
N THR A 41 -5.62 -4.83 -10.30
CA THR A 41 -5.64 -5.19 -8.88
C THR A 41 -4.27 -4.89 -8.35
N ASP A 42 -4.17 -3.74 -7.72
CA ASP A 42 -2.93 -3.20 -7.19
C ASP A 42 -2.89 -3.38 -5.69
N THR A 43 -1.72 -3.81 -5.21
CA THR A 43 -1.54 -4.28 -3.85
C THR A 43 -0.42 -3.52 -3.16
N ILE A 44 -0.69 -2.99 -1.98
CA ILE A 44 0.33 -2.54 -1.04
C ILE A 44 0.61 -3.68 -0.06
N SER A 45 1.87 -4.09 0.05
CA SER A 45 2.36 -5.09 1.00
C SER A 45 3.20 -4.41 2.06
N LEU A 46 2.71 -4.44 3.30
CA LEU A 46 3.39 -3.92 4.48
C LEU A 46 4.29 -5.00 5.06
N GLN A 47 5.60 -4.79 5.05
CA GLN A 47 6.59 -5.77 5.50
C GLN A 47 7.49 -5.19 6.59
N GLY A 48 7.98 -6.06 7.48
CA GLY A 48 9.07 -5.73 8.38
C GLY A 48 10.39 -5.60 7.61
N ASP A 49 11.38 -4.96 8.22
CA ASP A 49 12.74 -4.77 7.67
C ASP A 49 13.47 -6.09 7.36
N ASP A 50 13.08 -7.19 8.00
CA ASP A 50 13.57 -8.54 7.75
C ASP A 50 12.78 -9.32 6.68
N GLY A 51 11.81 -8.66 6.03
CA GLY A 51 10.87 -9.28 5.08
C GLY A 51 9.78 -10.12 5.74
N GLY A 52 9.63 -10.02 7.06
CA GLY A 52 8.54 -10.59 7.84
C GLY A 52 7.30 -9.70 7.87
N THR A 53 6.39 -9.98 8.80
CA THR A 53 5.22 -9.14 9.05
C THR A 53 5.64 -7.80 9.64
N MET A 54 5.07 -6.70 9.13
CA MET A 54 5.29 -5.36 9.67
C MET A 54 5.04 -5.34 11.19
N SER A 55 5.96 -4.72 11.93
CA SER A 55 5.84 -4.58 13.39
C SER A 55 5.21 -3.24 13.73
N GLY A 56 4.32 -3.22 14.73
CA GLY A 56 3.71 -1.99 15.23
C GLY A 56 2.27 -1.77 14.76
N ASP A 57 1.66 -0.73 15.33
CA ASP A 57 0.28 -0.37 15.03
C ASP A 57 0.24 0.50 13.77
N TRP A 58 -0.64 0.15 12.85
CA TRP A 58 -0.96 0.98 11.67
C TRP A 58 -2.46 1.16 11.54
N THR A 59 -2.85 2.23 10.85
CA THR A 59 -4.25 2.50 10.52
C THR A 59 -4.39 2.81 9.04
N VAL A 60 -5.54 2.45 8.46
CA VAL A 60 -5.90 2.82 7.09
C VAL A 60 -7.04 3.83 7.14
N THR A 61 -6.87 4.92 6.41
CA THR A 61 -7.93 5.90 6.16
C THR A 61 -8.29 5.87 4.69
N ILE A 62 -9.55 5.51 4.39
CA ILE A 62 -10.09 5.54 3.03
C ILE A 62 -10.72 6.92 2.80
N THR A 63 -10.26 7.61 1.76
CA THR A 63 -10.75 8.94 1.34
C THR A 63 -11.69 8.88 0.14
N SER A 64 -11.53 7.85 -0.71
CA SER A 64 -12.43 7.49 -1.81
C SER A 64 -12.55 5.97 -1.87
N GLY A 65 -13.75 5.45 -2.18
CA GLY A 65 -14.03 4.02 -2.16
C GLY A 65 -14.47 3.50 -0.78
N SER A 66 -14.32 2.20 -0.57
CA SER A 66 -14.72 1.51 0.66
C SER A 66 -13.95 0.21 0.86
N THR A 67 -13.92 -0.31 2.09
CA THR A 67 -13.49 -1.69 2.34
C THR A 67 -14.56 -2.67 1.86
N THR A 68 -14.18 -3.69 1.11
CA THR A 68 -15.11 -4.71 0.59
C THR A 68 -15.02 -6.03 1.35
N ASP A 69 -13.83 -6.36 1.85
CA ASP A 69 -13.56 -7.56 2.64
C ASP A 69 -12.30 -7.36 3.51
N SER A 70 -12.20 -8.10 4.60
CA SER A 70 -11.02 -8.06 5.47
C SER A 70 -10.87 -9.40 6.19
N GLY A 71 -9.63 -9.86 6.30
CA GLY A 71 -9.30 -11.07 7.04
C GLY A 71 -7.95 -10.96 7.73
N ASP A 72 -7.48 -12.11 8.22
CA ASP A 72 -6.15 -12.19 8.81
C ASP A 72 -5.10 -11.94 7.71
N GLY A 73 -4.37 -10.81 7.79
CA GLY A 73 -3.27 -10.44 6.90
C GLY A 73 -3.67 -9.66 5.64
N TYR A 74 -4.94 -9.27 5.48
CA TYR A 74 -5.34 -8.44 4.33
C TYR A 74 -6.60 -7.62 4.55
N MET A 75 -6.71 -6.57 3.75
CA MET A 75 -7.90 -5.74 3.55
C MET A 75 -8.10 -5.54 2.05
N ASN A 76 -9.25 -5.95 1.53
CA ASN A 76 -9.66 -5.66 0.17
C ASN A 76 -10.48 -4.38 0.15
N LEU A 77 -10.21 -3.54 -0.84
CA LEU A 77 -10.87 -2.28 -1.09
C LEU A 77 -11.79 -2.42 -2.31
N SER A 78 -12.64 -1.43 -2.55
CA SER A 78 -13.34 -1.29 -3.82
C SER A 78 -12.37 -0.89 -4.91
N ASP A 79 -12.71 -1.18 -6.17
CA ASP A 79 -11.97 -0.71 -7.34
C ASP A 79 -11.60 0.77 -7.22
N ASP A 80 -10.32 1.04 -7.51
CA ASP A 80 -9.70 2.35 -7.57
C ASP A 80 -9.83 3.16 -6.25
N ALA A 81 -9.60 2.53 -5.09
CA ALA A 81 -9.73 3.22 -3.80
C ALA A 81 -8.52 4.14 -3.52
N ASP A 82 -8.83 5.28 -2.88
CA ASP A 82 -7.84 6.28 -2.48
C ASP A 82 -7.78 6.41 -0.96
N GLY A 83 -6.60 6.67 -0.42
CA GLY A 83 -6.44 6.81 1.02
C GLY A 83 -5.01 6.95 1.46
N TYR A 84 -4.78 6.63 2.72
CA TYR A 84 -3.43 6.49 3.24
C TYR A 84 -3.36 5.47 4.38
N VAL A 85 -2.21 4.81 4.49
CA VAL A 85 -1.78 4.09 5.68
C VAL A 85 -1.03 5.08 6.58
N SER A 86 -1.31 5.08 7.88
CA SER A 86 -0.55 5.82 8.89
C SER A 86 0.12 4.82 9.83
N LEU A 87 1.44 4.98 10.01
CA LEU A 87 2.28 4.11 10.81
C LEU A 87 2.57 4.71 12.20
N GLU A 88 2.99 3.89 13.16
CA GLU A 88 3.28 4.31 14.54
C GLU A 88 4.37 5.40 14.62
N GLY A 89 5.36 5.38 13.73
CA GLY A 89 6.44 6.38 13.65
C GLY A 89 6.00 7.74 13.08
N GLY A 90 4.77 7.84 12.56
CA GLY A 90 4.20 9.04 11.95
C GLY A 90 4.39 9.12 10.44
N GLU A 91 5.09 8.16 9.84
CA GLU A 91 5.19 7.99 8.40
C GLU A 91 3.84 7.59 7.80
N THR A 92 3.65 7.93 6.52
CA THR A 92 2.41 7.64 5.82
C THR A 92 2.67 7.08 4.43
N ILE A 93 1.86 6.13 4.01
CA ILE A 93 1.81 5.66 2.63
C ILE A 93 0.52 6.23 2.03
N SER A 94 0.63 7.30 1.25
CA SER A 94 -0.51 7.85 0.51
C SER A 94 -0.75 7.01 -0.74
N PHE A 95 -1.99 6.64 -1.03
CA PHE A 95 -2.29 5.79 -2.17
C PHE A 95 -3.49 6.27 -3.00
N GLN A 96 -3.42 5.99 -4.29
CA GLN A 96 -4.46 6.18 -5.29
C GLN A 96 -4.59 4.93 -6.14
N ASP A 97 -5.81 4.64 -6.56
CA ASP A 97 -6.14 3.50 -7.41
C ASP A 97 -5.63 2.16 -6.84
N ILE A 98 -5.96 1.82 -5.58
CA ILE A 98 -5.53 0.56 -4.91
C ILE A 98 -6.72 -0.32 -4.50
N GLU A 99 -6.59 -1.63 -4.75
CA GLU A 99 -7.62 -2.63 -4.42
C GLU A 99 -7.30 -3.46 -3.19
N ARG A 100 -6.04 -3.49 -2.75
CA ARG A 100 -5.63 -4.38 -1.65
C ARG A 100 -4.49 -3.82 -0.82
N ILE A 101 -4.59 -4.04 0.49
CA ILE A 101 -3.50 -3.88 1.44
C ILE A 101 -3.31 -5.22 2.17
N GLU A 102 -2.07 -5.69 2.28
CA GLU A 102 -1.71 -6.94 2.97
C GLU A 102 -0.50 -6.78 3.88
N TRP A 103 -0.36 -7.67 4.87
CA TRP A 103 0.68 -7.63 5.91
C TRP A 103 0.93 -9.01 6.54
#